data_AF-A0A7S0M749-F1
#
_entry.id   AF-A0A7S0M749-F1
#
_cell.length_a   1.000
_cell.length_b   1.000
_cell.length_c   1.000
_cell.angle_alpha   90.00
_cell.angle_beta   90.00
_cell.angle_gamma   90.00
#
_symmetry.space_group_name_H-M   'P 1'
#
loop_
_entity.id
_entity.type
_entity.pdbx_description
1 polymer ?
#
loop_
_entity_poly.entity_id
_entity_poly.type
_entity_poly.pdbx_seq_one_letter_code
_entity_poly.pdbx_strand_id
1 'polypeptide(L)'
;KMSVTNNAISNIYHNASTGGFTVQVLEFKRIGSNNGQPVADRYKLSISDGTHWVGAMVATQLSELVSTNQIQVNSLIEINECICNTVGARKVVVLLNLTIRSPPVPKIGNPVPIDGNVASAPSPTTAGHAAAPPPNNFQQSAAQSQPYRPAAQPSFGAQPQYQQQAAAAPAQA
;
A
#
# COMPACT_ATOMS: atom_id res chain seq x y z
N LYS A 1 -0.98 15.62 28.88
CA LYS A 1 0.23 15.51 28.01
C LYS A 1 -0.09 14.48 26.93
N MET A 2 -0.21 14.90 25.67
CA MET A 2 -0.40 13.96 24.55
C MET A 2 0.99 13.47 24.13
N SER A 3 1.22 12.16 24.20
CA SER A 3 2.52 11.56 23.90
C SER A 3 2.34 10.16 23.30
N VAL A 4 3.13 9.87 22.28
CA VAL A 4 3.28 8.53 21.71
C VAL A 4 4.09 7.61 22.63
N THR A 5 3.85 6.30 22.54
CA THR A 5 4.60 5.29 23.29
C THR A 5 5.94 5.04 22.61
N ASN A 6 7.04 5.42 23.26
CA ASN A 6 8.40 5.21 22.75
C ASN A 6 8.63 3.74 22.35
N ASN A 7 9.30 3.53 21.21
CA ASN A 7 9.68 2.21 20.67
C ASN A 7 8.49 1.29 20.32
N ALA A 8 7.25 1.79 20.29
CA ALA A 8 6.07 0.99 19.96
C ALA A 8 6.16 0.34 18.57
N ILE A 9 6.64 1.04 17.55
CA ILE A 9 6.74 0.49 16.20
C ILE A 9 7.76 -0.65 16.16
N SER A 10 8.86 -0.53 16.91
CA SER A 10 9.84 -1.62 17.05
C SER A 10 9.30 -2.82 17.81
N ASN A 11 8.51 -2.61 18.87
CA ASN A 11 7.88 -3.70 19.61
C ASN A 11 6.85 -4.46 18.77
N ILE A 12 6.03 -3.75 17.99
CA ILE A 12 5.08 -4.37 17.05
C ILE A 12 5.85 -5.13 15.94
N TYR A 13 6.88 -4.52 15.34
CA TYR A 13 7.60 -5.09 14.20
C TYR A 13 8.51 -6.26 14.57
N HIS A 14 9.28 -6.16 15.65
CA HIS A 14 10.28 -7.16 16.04
C HIS A 14 9.74 -8.18 17.04
N ASN A 15 9.04 -7.71 18.08
CA ASN A 15 8.57 -8.52 19.21
C ASN A 15 7.12 -8.98 19.06
N ALA A 16 6.48 -8.72 17.92
CA ALA A 16 5.08 -9.06 17.62
C ALA A 16 4.08 -8.63 18.72
N SER A 17 4.38 -7.53 19.43
CA SER A 17 3.55 -7.04 20.53
C SER A 17 2.19 -6.58 20.01
N THR A 18 1.12 -7.00 20.69
CA THR A 18 -0.24 -6.90 20.14
C THR A 18 -0.97 -5.61 20.47
N GLY A 19 -0.63 -4.87 21.53
CA GLY A 19 -1.37 -3.66 21.90
C GLY A 19 -0.81 -2.91 23.10
N GLY A 20 -1.54 -1.88 23.54
CA GLY A 20 -1.14 -0.96 24.60
C GLY A 20 -0.25 0.20 24.13
N PHE A 21 -0.26 0.50 22.82
CA PHE A 21 0.64 1.48 22.21
C PHE A 21 -0.11 2.70 21.67
N THR A 22 0.23 3.90 22.16
CA THR A 22 -0.23 5.15 21.55
C THR A 22 0.71 5.53 20.40
N VAL A 23 0.16 5.70 19.19
CA VAL A 23 0.90 6.05 17.97
C VAL A 23 0.20 7.18 17.21
N GLN A 24 0.94 7.91 16.38
CA GLN A 24 0.40 8.92 15.47
C GLN A 24 0.16 8.33 14.08
N VAL A 25 -0.97 8.68 13.46
CA VAL A 25 -1.24 8.40 12.05
C VAL A 25 -0.55 9.45 11.19
N LEU A 26 0.37 9.07 10.30
CA LEU A 26 1.10 10.00 9.42
C LEU A 26 0.51 10.13 8.01
N GLU A 27 -0.05 9.04 7.47
CA GLU A 27 -0.62 8.99 6.13
C GLU A 27 -1.77 7.99 6.10
N PHE A 28 -2.70 8.21 5.18
CA PHE A 28 -3.87 7.37 4.95
C PHE A 28 -4.07 7.13 3.45
N LYS A 29 -4.28 5.87 3.05
CA LYS A 29 -4.48 5.48 1.65
C LYS A 29 -5.48 4.34 1.52
N ARG A 30 -6.54 4.55 0.73
CA ARG A 30 -7.45 3.49 0.27
C ARG A 30 -6.72 2.63 -0.77
N ILE A 31 -6.77 1.31 -0.58
CA ILE A 31 -6.26 0.32 -1.53
C ILE A 31 -7.45 -0.21 -2.32
N GLY A 32 -7.53 0.17 -3.59
CA GLY A 32 -8.58 -0.31 -4.50
C GLY A 32 -8.43 -1.78 -4.88
N SER A 33 -9.56 -2.41 -5.18
CA SER A 33 -9.65 -3.83 -5.55
C SER A 33 -9.35 -4.05 -7.04
N ASN A 34 -8.10 -4.40 -7.37
CA ASN A 34 -7.70 -4.85 -8.71
C ASN A 34 -8.32 -6.23 -9.03
N ASN A 35 -9.58 -6.26 -9.48
CA ASN A 35 -10.13 -7.23 -10.46
C ASN A 35 -11.66 -7.10 -10.73
N GLY A 36 -12.33 -6.02 -10.31
CA GLY A 36 -13.79 -5.88 -10.53
C GLY A 36 -14.66 -6.86 -9.71
N GLN A 37 -14.07 -7.58 -8.77
CA GLN A 37 -14.78 -8.32 -7.74
C GLN A 37 -15.18 -7.37 -6.59
N PRO A 38 -16.39 -7.53 -6.00
CA PRO A 38 -16.84 -6.75 -4.85
C PRO A 38 -16.12 -7.20 -3.57
N VAL A 39 -14.84 -6.85 -3.46
CA VAL A 39 -14.04 -7.01 -2.25
C VAL A 39 -14.16 -5.75 -1.40
N ALA A 40 -14.50 -5.91 -0.12
CA ALA A 40 -14.65 -4.81 0.84
C ALA A 40 -13.42 -3.87 0.87
N ASP A 41 -13.68 -2.59 1.06
CA ASP A 41 -12.65 -1.55 1.03
C ASP A 41 -11.53 -1.79 2.04
N ARG A 42 -10.31 -1.89 1.51
CA ARG A 42 -9.07 -2.06 2.28
C ARG A 42 -8.38 -0.72 2.43
N TYR A 43 -7.93 -0.44 3.64
CA TYR A 43 -7.25 0.80 3.97
C TYR A 43 -5.86 0.52 4.53
N LYS A 44 -4.90 1.38 4.18
CA LYS A 44 -3.54 1.38 4.70
C LYS A 44 -3.27 2.69 5.41
N LEU A 45 -2.68 2.60 6.59
CA LEU A 45 -2.19 3.69 7.40
C LEU A 45 -0.67 3.64 7.45
N SER A 46 -0.02 4.79 7.56
CA SER A 46 1.36 4.87 8.07
C SER A 46 1.28 5.29 9.54
N ILE A 47 1.71 4.44 10.47
CA ILE A 47 1.66 4.70 11.92
C ILE A 47 3.07 4.92 12.48
N SER A 48 3.21 5.77 13.51
CA SER A 48 4.50 6.18 14.04
C SER A 48 4.54 6.38 15.57
N ASP A 49 5.69 6.06 16.16
CA ASP A 49 6.05 6.35 17.56
C ASP A 49 6.96 7.58 17.72
N GLY A 50 7.08 8.41 16.67
CA GLY A 50 7.92 9.62 16.63
C GLY A 50 9.38 9.39 16.24
N THR A 51 9.88 8.15 16.35
CA THR A 51 11.24 7.75 15.94
C THR A 51 11.23 6.83 14.73
N HIS A 52 10.26 5.93 14.66
CA HIS A 52 10.03 5.02 13.56
C HIS A 52 8.62 5.12 13.01
N TRP A 53 8.42 4.64 11.79
CA TRP A 53 7.09 4.39 11.23
C TRP A 53 7.02 3.09 10.45
N VAL A 54 5.81 2.53 10.35
CA VAL A 54 5.52 1.34 9.55
C VAL A 54 4.17 1.50 8.86
N GLY A 55 4.02 0.89 7.69
CA GLY A 55 2.72 0.78 7.02
C GLY A 55 1.91 -0.38 7.61
N ALA A 56 0.71 -0.08 8.11
CA ALA A 56 -0.22 -1.06 8.65
C ALA A 56 -1.51 -1.13 7.80
N MET A 57 -2.09 -2.32 7.66
CA MET A 57 -3.40 -2.53 7.06
C MET A 57 -4.48 -2.46 8.13
N VAL A 58 -5.63 -1.87 7.80
CA VAL A 58 -6.81 -1.81 8.66
C VAL A 58 -7.67 -3.05 8.41
N ALA A 59 -8.07 -3.77 9.46
CA ALA A 59 -9.04 -4.85 9.35
C ALA A 59 -10.40 -4.32 8.87
N THR A 60 -11.15 -5.13 8.11
CA THR A 60 -12.44 -4.72 7.52
C THR A 60 -13.47 -4.25 8.57
N GLN A 61 -13.42 -4.81 9.78
CA GLN A 61 -14.25 -4.39 10.92
C GLN A 61 -13.97 -2.95 11.40
N LEU A 62 -12.80 -2.39 11.09
CA LEU A 62 -12.42 -1.00 11.40
C LEU A 62 -12.56 -0.07 10.17
N SER A 63 -12.91 -0.59 8.99
CA SER A 63 -13.08 0.20 7.77
C SER A 63 -14.20 1.26 7.90
N GLU A 64 -15.16 1.08 8.81
CA GLU A 64 -16.22 2.07 9.07
C GLU A 64 -15.73 3.28 9.88
N LEU A 65 -14.88 3.10 10.90
CA LEU A 65 -14.24 4.20 11.63
C LEU A 65 -13.37 5.07 10.72
N VAL A 66 -12.81 4.42 9.69
CA VAL A 66 -12.05 5.04 8.63
C VAL A 66 -12.96 5.79 7.64
N SER A 67 -13.98 5.15 7.09
CA SER A 67 -14.86 5.77 6.08
C SER A 67 -15.67 6.94 6.64
N THR A 68 -16.01 6.90 7.93
CA THR A 68 -16.67 7.99 8.66
C THR A 68 -15.74 9.14 9.08
N ASN A 69 -14.47 9.14 8.65
CA ASN A 69 -13.46 10.17 8.93
C ASN A 69 -13.22 10.44 10.44
N GLN A 70 -13.47 9.45 11.31
CA GLN A 70 -13.13 9.54 12.73
C GLN A 70 -11.60 9.41 12.94
N ILE A 71 -10.95 8.55 12.15
CA ILE A 71 -9.49 8.47 12.08
C ILE A 71 -9.01 9.48 11.02
N GLN A 72 -8.19 10.44 11.43
CA GLN A 72 -7.69 11.52 10.57
C GLN A 72 -6.16 11.52 10.53
N VAL A 73 -5.60 12.11 9.47
CA VAL A 73 -4.14 12.29 9.37
C VAL A 73 -3.65 13.17 10.52
N ASN A 74 -2.54 12.77 11.13
CA ASN A 74 -1.93 13.30 12.34
C ASN A 74 -2.69 13.08 13.66
N SER A 75 -3.80 12.32 13.69
CA SER A 75 -4.46 11.95 14.97
C SER A 75 -3.62 10.98 15.79
N LEU A 76 -3.82 10.97 17.12
CA LEU A 76 -3.27 9.94 17.99
C LEU A 76 -4.31 8.85 18.21
N ILE A 77 -3.86 7.61 18.02
CA ILE A 77 -4.64 6.39 18.25
C ILE A 77 -3.90 5.50 19.24
N GLU A 78 -4.65 4.76 20.04
CA GLU A 78 -4.14 3.64 20.82
C GLU A 78 -4.43 2.35 20.07
N ILE A 79 -3.40 1.55 19.82
CA ILE A 79 -3.54 0.20 19.29
C ILE A 79 -3.90 -0.72 20.46
N ASN A 80 -5.13 -1.21 20.46
CA ASN A 80 -5.61 -2.18 21.44
C ASN A 80 -5.21 -3.60 21.03
N GLU A 81 -5.28 -3.89 19.72
CA GLU A 81 -4.97 -5.20 19.16
C GLU A 81 -4.46 -5.09 17.71
N CYS A 82 -3.31 -5.71 17.44
CA CYS A 82 -2.74 -5.86 16.10
C CYS A 82 -1.96 -7.18 15.99
N ILE A 83 -1.79 -7.65 14.76
CA ILE A 83 -0.92 -8.78 14.40
C ILE A 83 0.18 -8.31 13.46
N CYS A 84 1.36 -8.94 13.55
CA CYS A 84 2.48 -8.69 12.66
C CYS A 84 2.91 -10.00 11.99
N ASN A 85 2.49 -10.20 10.73
CA ASN A 85 2.74 -11.43 10.00
C ASN A 85 3.86 -11.25 8.97
N THR A 86 4.78 -12.20 8.87
CA THR A 86 5.79 -12.23 7.81
C THR A 86 5.22 -12.85 6.54
N VAL A 87 5.19 -12.09 5.44
CA VAL A 87 4.73 -12.53 4.11
C VAL A 87 5.93 -12.49 3.16
N GLY A 88 6.47 -13.67 2.85
CA GLY A 88 7.74 -13.78 2.13
C GLY A 88 8.88 -13.19 2.96
N ALA A 89 9.57 -12.18 2.42
CA ALA A 89 10.69 -11.49 3.10
C ALA A 89 10.27 -10.20 3.85
N ARG A 90 8.98 -9.84 3.88
CA ARG A 90 8.49 -8.58 4.48
C ARG A 90 7.49 -8.84 5.59
N LYS A 91 7.49 -8.01 6.63
CA LYS A 91 6.46 -8.05 7.67
C LYS A 91 5.30 -7.10 7.33
N VAL A 92 4.08 -7.56 7.61
CA VAL A 92 2.83 -6.84 7.40
C VAL A 92 2.13 -6.71 8.74
N VAL A 93 1.97 -5.48 9.21
CA VAL A 93 1.19 -5.16 10.41
C VAL A 93 -0.28 -5.01 10.00
N VAL A 94 -1.19 -5.65 10.75
CA VAL A 94 -2.65 -5.51 10.58
C VAL A 94 -3.25 -5.07 11.90
N LEU A 95 -3.95 -3.94 11.90
CA LEU A 95 -4.67 -3.42 13.07
C LEU A 95 -6.03 -4.09 13.16
N LEU A 96 -6.29 -4.76 14.28
CA LEU A 96 -7.55 -5.48 14.56
C LEU A 96 -8.49 -4.62 15.44
N ASN A 97 -7.93 -3.90 16.40
CA ASN A 97 -8.67 -3.00 17.30
C ASN A 97 -7.83 -1.77 17.66
N LEU A 98 -8.44 -0.59 17.64
CA LEU A 98 -7.82 0.68 18.04
C LEU A 98 -8.84 1.62 18.69
N THR A 99 -8.37 2.61 19.44
CA THR A 99 -9.19 3.69 20.00
C THR A 99 -8.58 5.05 19.69
N ILE A 100 -9.40 6.00 19.24
CA ILE A 100 -8.94 7.37 18.97
C ILE A 100 -8.70 8.07 20.31
N ARG A 101 -7.47 8.52 20.54
CA ARG A 101 -7.04 9.19 21.79
C ARG A 101 -7.06 10.72 21.69
N SER A 102 -6.83 11.28 20.50
CA SER A 102 -6.89 12.73 20.29
C SER A 102 -7.33 13.09 18.86
N PRO A 103 -7.83 14.32 18.64
CA PRO A 103 -7.86 14.93 17.31
C PRO A 103 -6.45 15.04 16.71
N PRO A 104 -6.32 15.44 15.43
CA PRO A 104 -5.03 15.75 14.79
C PRO A 104 -4.16 16.69 15.63
N VAL A 105 -2.91 16.29 15.86
CA VAL A 105 -1.86 17.08 16.51
C VAL A 105 -0.71 17.32 15.52
N PRO A 106 0.21 18.28 15.74
CA PRO A 106 1.40 18.40 14.90
C PRO A 106 2.19 17.09 14.81
N LYS A 107 2.87 16.85 13.68
CA LYS A 107 3.72 15.66 13.50
C LYS A 107 4.76 15.58 14.62
N ILE A 108 4.80 14.46 15.32
CA ILE A 108 5.72 14.22 16.44
C ILE A 108 7.03 13.63 15.89
N GLY A 109 8.15 14.27 16.20
CA GLY A 109 9.48 13.81 15.83
C GLY A 109 9.77 13.79 14.33
N ASN A 110 10.84 13.08 13.95
CA ASN A 110 11.21 12.85 12.56
C ASN A 110 11.35 11.35 12.28
N PRO A 111 10.24 10.60 12.26
CA PRO A 111 10.27 9.15 12.17
C PRO A 111 10.80 8.64 10.83
N VAL A 112 11.62 7.60 10.89
CA VAL A 112 12.18 6.91 9.70
C VAL A 112 11.53 5.52 9.51
N PRO A 113 11.47 4.97 8.29
CA PRO A 113 10.81 3.68 8.06
C PRO A 113 11.58 2.53 8.72
N ILE A 114 10.89 1.71 9.53
CA ILE A 114 11.55 0.66 10.32
C ILE A 114 12.19 -0.46 9.49
N ASP A 115 11.64 -0.76 8.30
CA ASP A 115 12.17 -1.77 7.38
C ASP A 115 13.30 -1.22 6.47
N GLY A 116 13.59 0.09 6.53
CA GLY A 116 14.49 0.80 5.60
C GLY A 116 14.00 0.87 4.13
N ASN A 117 13.12 -0.05 3.70
CA ASN A 117 12.71 -0.26 2.31
C ASN A 117 11.22 0.00 2.06
N VAL A 118 10.76 1.23 2.33
CA VAL A 118 9.45 1.72 1.86
C VAL A 118 9.58 3.09 1.20
N ALA A 119 10.28 3.10 0.06
CA ALA A 119 10.17 4.18 -0.92
C ALA A 119 8.74 4.21 -1.49
N SER A 120 7.86 4.97 -0.83
CA SER A 120 6.50 5.29 -1.31
C SER A 120 6.01 6.63 -0.78
N ALA A 121 6.92 7.58 -0.56
CA ALA A 121 6.55 8.99 -0.53
C ALA A 121 6.49 9.52 -1.96
N PRO A 122 5.33 9.98 -2.47
CA PRO A 122 5.34 10.96 -3.54
C PRO A 122 5.86 12.27 -2.92
N SER A 123 7.12 12.61 -3.15
CA SER A 123 7.62 13.94 -2.83
C SER A 123 6.79 14.98 -3.60
N PRO A 124 6.29 16.05 -2.96
CA PRO A 124 5.67 17.14 -3.71
C PRO A 124 6.73 17.78 -4.61
N THR A 125 6.55 17.64 -5.92
CA THR A 125 7.36 18.34 -6.92
C THR A 125 7.12 19.85 -6.77
N THR A 126 7.94 20.52 -5.96
CA THR A 126 7.98 21.98 -5.94
C THR A 126 8.62 22.46 -7.24
N ALA A 127 7.78 22.93 -8.16
CA ALA A 127 8.24 23.57 -9.38
C ALA A 127 8.78 24.98 -9.08
N GLY A 128 10.00 25.28 -9.55
CA GLY A 128 10.40 26.65 -9.88
C GLY A 128 11.81 27.11 -9.50
N HIS A 129 12.71 27.13 -10.50
CA HIS A 129 13.78 28.14 -10.74
C HIS A 129 14.91 28.25 -9.67
N ALA A 130 16.18 28.62 -9.93
CA ALA A 130 17.05 28.84 -11.11
C ALA A 130 18.50 29.08 -10.57
N ALA A 131 19.62 29.00 -11.31
CA ALA A 131 20.01 28.34 -12.57
C ALA A 131 21.56 28.43 -12.71
N ALA A 132 22.23 27.47 -13.36
CA ALA A 132 23.66 27.56 -13.73
C ALA A 132 23.99 26.69 -14.97
N PRO A 133 24.61 27.23 -16.04
CA PRO A 133 24.98 26.46 -17.24
C PRO A 133 26.49 26.10 -17.29
N PRO A 134 26.87 24.88 -17.70
CA PRO A 134 28.16 24.59 -18.31
C PRO A 134 28.13 24.84 -19.84
N PRO A 135 29.28 25.06 -20.50
CA PRO A 135 29.33 25.56 -21.88
C PRO A 135 29.10 24.49 -22.95
N ASN A 136 28.64 24.94 -24.12
CA ASN A 136 28.59 24.16 -25.35
C ASN A 136 29.96 23.56 -25.70
N ASN A 137 29.95 22.32 -26.20
CA ASN A 137 30.88 21.96 -27.25
C ASN A 137 30.14 21.23 -28.37
N PHE A 138 30.33 21.69 -29.61
CA PHE A 138 29.61 21.19 -30.77
C PHE A 138 30.29 19.91 -31.28
N GLN A 139 29.53 18.85 -31.54
CA GLN A 139 29.86 17.98 -32.67
C GLN A 139 28.61 17.31 -33.24
N GLN A 140 28.56 17.32 -34.58
CA GLN A 140 27.37 17.08 -35.37
C GLN A 140 27.65 15.88 -36.28
N SER A 141 26.84 14.82 -36.15
CA SER A 141 26.84 13.71 -37.10
C SER A 141 25.40 13.25 -37.32
N ALA A 142 24.94 13.40 -38.56
CA ALA A 142 23.57 13.14 -38.96
C ALA A 142 23.41 11.72 -39.51
N ALA A 143 22.35 11.00 -39.10
CA ALA A 143 21.81 9.88 -39.86
C ALA A 143 20.34 9.58 -39.50
N GLN A 144 19.47 9.78 -40.48
CA GLN A 144 18.37 8.89 -40.87
C GLN A 144 17.21 8.60 -39.88
N SER A 145 16.07 9.20 -40.23
CA SER A 145 14.72 8.88 -39.76
C SER A 145 14.20 7.51 -40.22
N GLN A 146 13.62 6.73 -39.30
CA GLN A 146 12.72 5.59 -39.58
C GLN A 146 11.58 5.59 -38.54
N PRO A 147 10.29 5.52 -38.94
CA PRO A 147 9.16 5.52 -38.02
C PRO A 147 8.84 4.10 -37.51
N TYR A 148 8.72 3.93 -36.20
CA TYR A 148 8.36 2.64 -35.60
C TYR A 148 6.85 2.37 -35.72
N ARG A 149 6.47 1.30 -36.41
CA ARG A 149 5.08 0.78 -36.46
C ARG A 149 4.72 0.07 -35.14
N PRO A 150 3.49 0.21 -34.62
CA PRO A 150 3.01 -0.68 -33.57
C PRO A 150 2.83 -2.12 -34.11
N ALA A 151 3.31 -3.10 -33.36
CA ALA A 151 3.20 -4.51 -33.71
C ALA A 151 1.77 -5.05 -33.47
N ALA A 152 1.33 -5.97 -34.33
CA ALA A 152 0.00 -6.56 -34.26
C ALA A 152 -0.16 -7.53 -33.07
N GLN A 153 -1.36 -7.55 -32.47
CA GLN A 153 -1.75 -8.54 -31.47
C GLN A 153 -2.08 -9.88 -32.16
N PRO A 154 -1.56 -11.03 -31.67
CA PRO A 154 -2.04 -12.34 -32.10
C PRO A 154 -3.37 -12.67 -31.43
N SER A 155 -4.39 -12.95 -32.24
CA SER A 155 -5.67 -13.48 -31.78
C SER A 155 -5.54 -14.95 -31.40
N PHE A 156 -5.89 -15.30 -30.15
CA PHE A 156 -6.05 -16.69 -29.71
C PHE A 156 -7.54 -17.03 -29.56
N GLY A 157 -8.17 -17.37 -30.69
CA GLY A 157 -9.47 -18.02 -30.70
C GLY A 157 -9.31 -19.52 -30.93
N ALA A 158 -9.66 -20.34 -29.93
CA ALA A 158 -9.95 -21.76 -30.09
C ALA A 158 -10.72 -22.28 -28.86
N GLN A 159 -12.04 -22.48 -29.01
CA GLN A 159 -12.82 -23.28 -28.06
C GLN A 159 -12.75 -24.77 -28.46
N PRO A 160 -12.45 -25.69 -27.53
CA PRO A 160 -12.68 -27.11 -27.78
C PRO A 160 -14.18 -27.42 -27.67
N GLN A 161 -14.82 -27.84 -28.76
CA GLN A 161 -16.12 -28.51 -28.68
C GLN A 161 -15.92 -29.91 -28.09
N TYR A 162 -16.60 -30.21 -26.99
CA TYR A 162 -16.78 -31.61 -26.57
C TYR A 162 -17.90 -32.23 -27.41
N GLN A 163 -17.52 -33.16 -28.29
CA GLN A 163 -18.43 -33.89 -29.16
C GLN A 163 -19.34 -34.79 -28.31
N GLN A 164 -20.64 -34.59 -28.41
CA GLN A 164 -21.65 -35.36 -27.69
C GLN A 164 -21.83 -36.72 -28.38
N GLN A 165 -21.06 -37.73 -27.96
CA GLN A 165 -21.14 -39.09 -28.51
C GLN A 165 -22.39 -39.79 -28.00
N ALA A 166 -23.36 -40.05 -28.90
CA ALA A 166 -24.58 -40.76 -28.56
C ALA A 166 -24.29 -42.24 -28.23
N ALA A 167 -24.74 -42.68 -27.05
CA ALA A 167 -24.79 -44.11 -26.71
C ALA A 167 -26.04 -44.74 -27.33
N ALA A 168 -25.86 -45.41 -28.48
CA ALA A 168 -26.91 -46.24 -29.06
C ALA A 168 -27.05 -47.55 -28.26
N ALA A 169 -28.28 -47.90 -27.90
CA ALA A 169 -28.58 -49.19 -27.28
C ALA A 169 -28.58 -50.31 -28.33
N PRO A 170 -28.04 -51.50 -28.03
CA PRO A 170 -28.41 -52.73 -28.71
C PRO A 170 -29.61 -53.38 -28.03
N ALA A 171 -30.62 -53.73 -28.82
CA ALA A 171 -31.67 -54.67 -28.44
C ALA A 171 -31.33 -56.08 -28.95
N GLN A 172 -32.20 -57.06 -28.66
CA GLN A 172 -32.15 -58.49 -29.03
C GLN A 172 -31.32 -59.37 -28.06
N ALA A 173 -31.78 -60.58 -27.68
CA ALA A 173 -33.04 -61.28 -27.98
C ALA A 173 -33.53 -62.06 -26.74
#